data_AF-J1RFP0-F1
#
_entry.id   AF-J1RFP0-F1
#
_cell.length_a   1.000
_cell.length_b   1.000
_cell.length_c   1.000
_cell.angle_alpha   90.00
_cell.angle_beta   90.00
_cell.angle_gamma   90.00
#
_symmetry.space_group_name_H-M   'P 1'
#
loop_
_entity.id
_entity.type
_entity.pdbx_description
1 polymer ?
#
loop_
_entity_poly.entity_id
_entity_poly.type
_entity_poly.pdbx_seq_one_letter_code
_entity_poly.pdbx_strand_id
1 'polypeptide(L)' 'MRKKVDCRDHPSEMNCSLVIAGEEDEVIRAAAEHAVSVHGHADSPELREQIKAELKDEVPQHA' A
#
# COMPACT_ATOMS: atom_id res chain seq x y z
N MET A 1 -14.13 -1.26 6.12
CA MET A 1 -13.27 -1.46 7.33
C MET A 1 -11.91 -0.95 6.94
N ARG A 2 -11.38 0.00 7.71
CA ARG A 2 -10.19 0.75 7.32
C ARG A 2 -8.97 -0.16 7.24
N LYS A 3 -8.22 -0.04 6.15
CA LYS A 3 -7.00 -0.79 5.86
C LYS A 3 -5.82 0.15 5.74
N LYS A 4 -4.62 -0.39 5.87
CA LYS A 4 -3.37 0.30 5.59
C LYS A 4 -2.35 -0.60 4.93
N VAL A 5 -1.47 0.01 4.14
CA VAL A 5 -0.16 -0.54 3.76
C VAL A 5 0.92 0.38 4.29
N ASP A 6 1.98 -0.20 4.83
CA ASP A 6 3.13 0.52 5.37
C ASP A 6 4.36 0.13 4.56
N CYS A 7 4.88 1.06 3.75
CA CYS A 7 5.99 0.78 2.85
C CYS A 7 7.27 0.38 3.60
N ARG A 8 7.36 0.62 4.91
CA ARG A 8 8.50 0.19 5.74
C ARG A 8 8.53 -1.32 5.97
N ASP A 9 7.41 -2.01 5.76
CA ASP A 9 7.35 -3.48 5.78
C ASP A 9 8.02 -4.09 4.54
N HIS A 10 8.23 -3.30 3.48
CA HIS A 10 8.81 -3.73 2.19
C HIS A 10 10.08 -2.92 1.88
N PRO A 11 11.21 -3.19 2.59
CA PRO A 11 12.44 -2.45 2.40
C PRO A 11 12.92 -2.55 0.94
N SER A 12 13.15 -1.38 0.34
CA SER A 12 13.61 -1.21 -1.05
C SER A 12 14.62 -0.08 -1.13
N GLU A 13 15.30 0.07 -2.28
CA GLU A 13 16.28 1.15 -2.50
C GLU A 13 15.68 2.55 -2.29
N MET A 14 14.37 2.71 -2.52
CA MET A 14 13.64 3.96 -2.31
C MET A 14 13.49 4.35 -0.84
N ASN A 15 13.72 3.42 0.10
CA ASN A 15 13.61 3.65 1.55
C ASN A 15 12.31 4.41 1.94
N CYS A 16 11.19 4.01 1.33
CA CYS A 16 9.92 4.72 1.48
C CYS A 16 9.39 4.62 2.92
N SER A 17 9.00 5.76 3.48
CA SER A 17 8.46 5.87 4.84
C SER A 17 6.94 6.05 4.89
N LEU A 18 6.28 5.97 3.73
CA LEU A 18 4.85 6.23 3.63
C LEU A 18 4.02 5.11 4.24
N VAL A 19 2.91 5.53 4.85
CA VAL A 19 1.79 4.68 5.21
C VAL A 19 0.58 5.20 4.48
N ILE A 20 -0.09 4.35 3.71
CA ILE A 20 -1.31 4.70 2.98
C ILE A 20 -2.46 3.98 3.66
N ALA A 21 -3.46 4.73 4.11
CA ALA A 21 -4.59 4.18 4.86
C ALA A 21 -5.93 4.75 4.36
N GLY A 22 -6.94 3.88 4.27
CA GLY A 22 -8.14 4.09 3.44
C GLY A 22 -9.19 3.00 3.63
N GLU A 23 -10.29 3.08 2.89
CA GLU A 23 -11.03 1.86 2.58
C GLU A 23 -10.20 0.96 1.65
N GLU A 24 -10.43 -0.36 1.68
CA GLU A 24 -9.61 -1.36 0.99
C GLU A 24 -9.32 -0.99 -0.48
N ASP A 25 -10.35 -0.69 -1.26
CA ASP A 25 -10.22 -0.34 -2.68
C ASP A 25 -9.46 0.98 -2.92
N GLU A 26 -9.50 1.91 -1.97
CA GLU A 26 -8.76 3.17 -2.04
C GLU A 26 -7.27 2.93 -1.81
N VAL A 27 -6.94 2.11 -0.80
CA VAL A 27 -5.55 1.77 -0.47
C VAL A 27 -4.91 0.99 -1.59
N ILE A 28 -5.59 -0.01 -2.16
CA ILE A 28 -5.04 -0.82 -3.27
C ILE A 28 -4.68 0.07 -4.46
N ARG A 29 -5.59 0.98 -4.85
CA ARG A 29 -5.37 1.88 -5.99
C ARG A 29 -4.19 2.81 -5.74
N ALA A 30 -4.18 3.50 -4.60
CA ALA A 30 -3.15 4.47 -4.26
C ALA A 30 -1.76 3.81 -4.08
N ALA A 31 -1.72 2.61 -3.47
CA ALA A 31 -0.50 1.86 -3.30
C ALA A 31 0.04 1.34 -4.64
N ALA A 32 -0.81 0.92 -5.57
CA ALA A 32 -0.39 0.52 -6.92
C ALA A 32 0.18 1.70 -7.70
N GLU A 33 -0.49 2.86 -7.68
CA GLU A 33 0.03 4.09 -8.30
C GLU A 33 1.38 4.50 -7.71
N HIS A 34 1.55 4.39 -6.39
CA HIS A 34 2.82 4.65 -5.71
C HIS A 34 3.91 3.64 -6.12
N ALA A 35 3.60 2.35 -6.13
CA ALA A 35 4.51 1.28 -6.53
C ALA A 35 5.00 1.47 -7.98
N VAL A 36 4.14 1.90 -8.88
CA VAL A 36 4.51 2.18 -10.27
C VAL A 36 5.36 3.45 -10.36
N SER A 37 4.87 4.56 -9.81
CA SER A 37 5.51 5.86 -10.01
C SER A 37 6.81 6.05 -9.23
N VAL A 38 6.95 5.41 -8.07
CA VAL A 38 8.09 5.60 -7.16
C VAL A 38 9.02 4.38 -7.17
N HIS A 39 8.45 3.17 -7.23
CA HIS A 39 9.25 1.93 -7.20
C HIS A 39 9.45 1.30 -8.59
N GLY A 40 8.87 1.87 -9.65
CA GLY A 40 9.05 1.40 -11.03
C GLY A 40 8.41 0.05 -11.33
N HIS A 41 7.50 -0.43 -10.48
CA HIS A 41 6.75 -1.67 -10.76
C HIS A 41 5.82 -1.48 -11.97
N ALA A 42 5.44 -2.58 -12.61
CA ALA A 42 4.40 -2.56 -13.64
C ALA A 42 3.01 -2.55 -12.99
N ASP A 43 2.08 -1.75 -13.52
CA ASP A 43 0.67 -1.85 -13.12
C ASP A 43 0.06 -3.13 -13.69
N SER A 44 -0.01 -4.17 -12.87
CA SER A 44 -0.56 -5.47 -13.24
C SER A 44 -1.60 -5.94 -12.22
N PRO A 45 -2.52 -6.84 -12.63
CA PRO A 45 -3.43 -7.50 -11.69
C PRO A 45 -2.68 -8.17 -10.54
N GLU A 46 -1.54 -8.80 -10.83
CA GLU A 46 -0.69 -9.49 -9.85
C GLU A 46 -0.15 -8.53 -8.79
N LEU A 47 0.30 -7.32 -9.18
CA LEU A 47 0.74 -6.29 -8.24
C LEU A 47 -0.40 -5.91 -7.29
N ARG A 48 -1.61 -5.74 -7.84
CA ARG A 48 -2.80 -5.35 -7.04
C ARG A 48 -3.22 -6.46 -6.09
N GLU A 49 -3.12 -7.73 -6.49
CA GLU A 49 -3.38 -8.88 -5.62
C GLU A 49 -2.33 -9.00 -4.51
N GLN A 50 -1.05 -8.76 -4.81
CA GLN A 50 0.01 -8.72 -3.80
C GLN A 50 -0.25 -7.61 -2.77
N ILE A 51 -0.55 -6.38 -3.23
CA ILE A 51 -0.89 -5.26 -2.34
C ILE A 51 -2.08 -5.62 -1.46
N LYS A 52 -3.11 -6.24 -2.04
CA LYS A 52 -4.31 -6.67 -1.30
C LYS A 52 -3.98 -7.68 -0.20
N ALA A 53 -3.09 -8.64 -0.48
CA ALA A 53 -2.65 -9.64 0.49
C ALA A 53 -1.85 -9.04 1.67
N GLU A 54 -1.16 -7.93 1.42
CA GLU A 54 -0.32 -7.23 2.41
C GLU A 54 -1.09 -6.20 3.25
N LEU A 55 -2.39 -5.97 2.99
CA LEU A 55 -3.19 -5.01 3.74
C LEU A 55 -3.34 -5.43 5.20
N LYS A 56 -3.03 -4.49 6.10
CA LYS A 56 -3.23 -4.63 7.54
C LYS A 56 -4.45 -3.80 7.96
N ASP A 57 -5.12 -4.22 9.03
CA ASP A 57 -6.18 -3.39 9.61
C ASP A 57 -5.58 -2.09 10.17
N GLU A 58 -6.24 -0.97 9.89
CA GLU A 58 -5.91 0.30 10.51
C GLU A 58 -6.45 0.30 11.94
N VAL A 59 -5.56 0.32 12.93
CA VAL A 59 -5.97 0.55 14.32
C VAL A 59 -6.48 2.00 14.39
N PRO A 60 -7.68 2.26 14.93
CA PRO A 60 -8.23 3.61 14.98
C PRO A 60 -7.24 4.55 15.69
N GLN A 61 -6.74 5.54 14.95
CA GLN A 61 -5.83 6.54 15.50
C GLN A 61 -6.54 7.67 16.25
N HIS A 62 -7.88 7.72 16.17
CA HIS A 62 -8.70 8.69 16.87
C HIS A 62 -9.79 7.97 17.66
N ALA A 63 -9.72 8.13 18.98
CA ALA A 63 -10.80 7.80 19.91
C ALA A 63 -11.74 9.02 20.05
#